data_AF-A0A6A4SM73-F1
#
_entry.id   AF-A0A6A4SM73-F1
#
_cell.length_a   1.000
_cell.length_b   1.000
_cell.length_c   1.000
_cell.angle_alpha   90.00
_cell.angle_beta   90.00
_cell.angle_gamma   90.00
#
_symmetry.space_group_name_H-M   'P 1'
#
loop_
_entity.id
_entity.type
_entity.pdbx_description
1 polymer ?
#
loop_
_entity_poly.entity_id
_entity_poly.type
_entity_poly.pdbx_seq_one_letter_code
_entity_poly.pdbx_strand_id
1 'polypeptide(L)'
;MQTRKQGRVACPLVVSSRKTMENTPDHYNKSDALRKSAEDCAICLDKVQEERTLKCRHSFCSQCIDSVFRVRPACPICNTYHGVYTGTQPPGTMTVTRSWQRLPGYEHCGCIVIQYSFPAGTQGPEHPNPGVRYSSTSRTAYLPACEEGEKVARLLRKAFDRRLVFTIGQSVTTGHNNVVTWNDIHHKTNMGGGPQCNADRFTDLLHRQNTTAELASSGVFGRVVGVTD
;
A
#
# COMPACT_ATOMS: atom_id res chain seq x y z
N MET A 1 14.59 -32.70 58.42
CA MET A 1 14.76 -31.74 59.54
C MET A 1 14.33 -30.37 59.04
N GLN A 2 13.39 -29.74 59.77
CA GLN A 2 13.22 -28.29 59.96
C GLN A 2 13.09 -27.36 58.72
N THR A 3 12.24 -26.35 58.62
CA THR A 3 10.96 -25.90 59.20
C THR A 3 10.83 -24.43 58.78
N ARG A 4 9.63 -24.00 58.34
CA ARG A 4 9.04 -22.63 58.45
C ARG A 4 9.86 -21.47 57.79
N LYS A 5 9.33 -20.29 57.42
CA LYS A 5 8.20 -19.43 57.84
C LYS A 5 7.73 -18.66 56.58
N GLN A 6 6.44 -18.55 56.27
CA GLN A 6 5.50 -17.52 56.77
C GLN A 6 6.01 -16.08 56.74
N GLY A 7 5.34 -15.24 55.93
CA GLY A 7 5.35 -13.78 56.01
C GLY A 7 4.00 -13.22 55.55
N ARG A 8 3.05 -13.08 56.49
CA ARG A 8 1.82 -12.28 56.36
C ARG A 8 2.16 -10.83 56.70
N VAL A 9 1.56 -9.87 55.98
CA VAL A 9 1.28 -8.51 56.47
C VAL A 9 -0.05 -8.08 55.80
N ALA A 10 -1.21 -8.31 56.43
CA ALA A 10 -1.92 -7.42 57.36
C ALA A 10 -2.43 -6.11 56.72
N CYS A 11 -3.68 -6.13 56.21
CA CYS A 11 -4.53 -4.95 56.07
C CYS A 11 -5.39 -4.81 57.33
N PRO A 12 -5.48 -3.63 57.98
CA PRO A 12 -6.44 -3.39 59.04
C PRO A 12 -7.74 -2.79 58.51
N LEU A 13 -8.87 -3.36 58.95
CA LEU A 13 -10.21 -2.81 58.89
C LEU A 13 -10.55 -2.14 60.23
N VAL A 14 -11.02 -0.88 60.24
CA VAL A 14 -11.94 -0.32 61.26
C VAL A 14 -12.71 0.87 60.64
N VAL A 15 -13.96 0.69 60.18
CA VAL A 15 -15.27 1.07 60.76
C VAL A 15 -15.59 2.59 60.88
N SER A 16 -16.55 3.00 60.02
CA SER A 16 -17.73 3.88 60.20
C SER A 16 -17.66 5.21 60.97
N SER A 17 -18.13 6.29 60.32
CA SER A 17 -19.19 7.16 60.88
C SER A 17 -19.88 8.02 59.82
N ARG A 18 -21.22 8.02 59.87
CA ARG A 18 -22.14 8.81 59.04
C ARG A 18 -22.09 10.30 59.41
N LYS A 19 -22.08 11.19 58.41
CA LYS A 19 -22.70 12.52 58.49
C LYS A 19 -23.39 12.84 57.16
N THR A 20 -24.57 13.42 57.28
CA THR A 20 -25.57 13.69 56.24
C THR A 20 -25.59 15.17 55.85
N MET A 21 -25.87 15.39 54.55
CA MET A 21 -26.48 16.56 53.85
C MET A 21 -25.78 17.93 53.94
N GLU A 22 -25.49 18.52 52.78
CA GLU A 22 -26.22 19.70 52.30
C GLU A 22 -25.98 19.97 50.80
N ASN A 23 -27.07 20.30 50.11
CA ASN A 23 -27.22 20.58 48.69
C ASN A 23 -26.78 22.01 48.37
N THR A 24 -25.97 22.20 47.33
CA THR A 24 -25.93 23.44 46.54
C THR A 24 -26.07 23.06 45.06
N PRO A 25 -27.12 23.53 44.34
CA PRO A 25 -27.24 23.27 42.92
C PRO A 25 -26.35 24.26 42.17
N ASP A 26 -25.12 23.85 41.85
CA ASP A 26 -24.37 24.50 40.79
C ASP A 26 -25.16 24.33 39.50
N HIS A 27 -25.54 25.46 38.90
CA HIS A 27 -26.07 25.54 37.55
C HIS A 27 -24.99 25.07 36.56
N TYR A 28 -24.76 23.77 36.52
CA TYR A 28 -23.95 23.12 35.50
C TYR A 28 -24.79 23.14 34.22
N ASN A 29 -24.52 24.14 33.39
CA ASN A 29 -25.20 24.36 32.12
C ASN A 29 -24.95 23.13 31.23
N LYS A 30 -25.89 22.19 31.24
CA LYS A 30 -25.89 20.91 30.51
C LYS A 30 -26.03 21.07 28.98
N SER A 31 -25.76 22.26 28.44
CA SER A 31 -26.00 22.60 27.04
C SER A 31 -24.75 22.66 26.17
N ASP A 32 -23.53 22.64 26.73
CA ASP A 32 -22.30 22.78 25.91
C ASP A 32 -21.54 21.47 25.65
N ALA A 33 -22.00 20.34 26.20
CA ALA A 33 -21.30 19.06 26.07
C ALA A 33 -21.71 18.22 24.84
N LEU A 34 -22.70 18.66 24.04
CA LEU A 34 -23.28 17.84 22.96
C LEU A 34 -23.61 18.64 21.70
N ARG A 35 -22.66 19.44 21.20
CA ARG A 35 -22.60 19.77 19.77
C ARG A 35 -21.18 19.55 19.29
N LYS A 36 -20.77 18.27 19.18
CA LYS A 36 -19.67 17.90 18.30
C LYS A 36 -20.20 18.11 16.88
N SER A 37 -20.12 19.35 16.42
CA SER A 37 -20.58 19.72 15.10
C SER A 37 -19.70 18.97 14.10
N ALA A 38 -20.27 18.50 13.00
CA ALA A 38 -19.51 17.92 11.90
C ALA A 38 -18.56 18.94 11.22
N GLU A 39 -18.38 20.12 11.82
CA GLU A 39 -17.61 21.27 11.35
C GLU A 39 -16.27 21.42 12.10
N ASP A 40 -16.00 20.56 13.10
CA ASP A 40 -14.72 20.54 13.80
C ASP A 40 -13.69 19.66 13.07
N CYS A 41 -12.47 20.17 12.94
CA CYS A 41 -11.35 19.48 12.34
C CYS A 41 -10.93 18.30 13.20
N ALA A 42 -10.97 17.08 12.66
CA ALA A 42 -10.61 15.87 13.40
C ALA A 42 -9.10 15.74 13.75
N ILE A 43 -8.26 16.69 13.32
CA ILE A 43 -6.82 16.71 13.62
C ILE A 43 -6.51 17.64 14.80
N CYS A 44 -6.98 18.90 14.77
CA CYS A 44 -6.74 19.87 15.84
C CYS A 44 -7.88 19.96 16.85
N LEU A 45 -9.04 19.35 16.56
CA LEU A 45 -10.26 19.36 17.38
C LEU A 45 -10.93 20.74 17.53
N ASP A 46 -10.51 21.72 16.72
CA ASP A 46 -11.11 23.05 16.63
C ASP A 46 -11.92 23.22 15.33
N LYS A 47 -12.67 24.31 15.20
CA LYS A 47 -13.36 24.67 13.96
C LYS A 47 -12.41 24.64 12.76
N VAL A 48 -12.86 24.08 11.64
CA VAL A 48 -12.06 24.03 10.42
C VAL A 48 -11.68 25.44 9.95
N GLN A 49 -10.38 25.69 9.83
CA GLN A 49 -9.80 26.91 9.26
C GLN A 49 -9.18 26.57 7.90
N GLU A 50 -9.43 27.40 6.88
CA GLU A 50 -8.96 27.15 5.50
C GLU A 50 -9.30 25.72 5.07
N GLU A 51 -10.61 25.45 4.92
CA GLU A 51 -11.13 24.12 4.67
C GLU A 51 -10.47 23.47 3.45
N ARG A 52 -9.96 22.26 3.64
CA ARG A 52 -9.51 21.39 2.56
C ARG A 52 -10.26 20.07 2.58
N THR A 53 -11.12 19.89 1.60
CA THR A 53 -11.87 18.64 1.40
C THR A 53 -11.09 17.66 0.54
N LEU A 54 -10.91 16.45 1.06
CA LEU A 54 -10.23 15.36 0.36
C LEU A 54 -11.16 14.66 -0.65
N LYS A 55 -10.60 13.82 -1.54
CA LYS A 55 -11.40 13.01 -2.50
C LYS A 55 -12.40 12.06 -1.82
N CYS A 56 -12.12 11.66 -0.56
CA CYS A 56 -13.02 10.87 0.28
C CYS A 56 -14.09 11.71 0.99
N ARG A 57 -14.22 13.00 0.64
CA ARG A 57 -15.20 13.97 1.17
C ARG A 57 -15.04 14.35 2.65
N HIS A 58 -13.97 13.92 3.30
CA HIS A 58 -13.61 14.41 4.63
C HIS A 58 -12.88 15.75 4.54
N SER A 59 -13.25 16.69 5.40
CA SER A 59 -12.69 18.04 5.49
C SER A 59 -11.83 18.22 6.73
N PHE A 60 -10.76 19.00 6.59
CA PHE A 60 -9.80 19.35 7.64
C PHE A 60 -9.29 20.77 7.43
N CYS A 61 -8.62 21.35 8.43
CA CYS A 61 -7.83 22.56 8.19
C CYS A 61 -6.69 22.27 7.21
N SER A 62 -6.41 23.16 6.26
CA SER A 62 -5.37 22.93 5.25
C SER A 62 -4.01 22.60 5.88
N GLN A 63 -3.58 23.38 6.87
CA GLN A 63 -2.29 23.17 7.56
C GLN A 63 -2.23 21.85 8.34
N CYS A 64 -3.35 21.44 8.93
CA CYS A 64 -3.46 20.18 9.67
C CYS A 64 -3.27 18.99 8.73
N ILE A 65 -4.01 18.97 7.61
CA ILE A 65 -3.92 17.84 6.69
C ILE A 65 -2.59 17.82 5.91
N ASP A 66 -1.99 18.97 5.61
CA ASP A 66 -0.65 19.04 5.03
C ASP A 66 0.42 18.44 5.95
N SER A 67 0.30 18.67 7.26
CA SER A 67 1.21 18.07 8.26
C SER A 67 1.09 16.55 8.30
N VAL A 68 -0.12 16.02 8.20
CA VAL A 68 -0.34 14.57 8.08
C VAL A 68 0.26 14.05 6.78
N PHE A 69 0.01 14.72 5.65
CA PHE A 69 0.47 14.26 4.33
C PHE A 69 1.99 14.27 4.16
N ARG A 70 2.72 15.10 4.90
CA ARG A 70 4.20 15.04 4.96
C ARG A 70 4.72 13.71 5.51
N VAL A 71 3.97 13.06 6.40
CA VAL A 71 4.36 11.78 7.00
C VAL A 71 3.68 10.62 6.26
N ARG A 72 2.38 10.73 6.02
CA ARG A 72 1.57 9.70 5.40
C ARG A 72 0.41 10.34 4.65
N PRO A 73 0.41 10.32 3.31
CA PRO A 73 -0.63 10.98 2.52
C PRO A 73 -1.89 10.12 2.48
N ALA A 74 -2.59 10.03 3.60
CA ALA A 74 -3.84 9.29 3.73
C ALA A 74 -4.75 9.96 4.76
N CYS A 75 -6.06 9.88 4.49
CA CYS A 75 -7.08 10.49 5.31
C CYS A 75 -7.03 9.95 6.76
N PRO A 76 -6.96 10.81 7.79
CA PRO A 76 -7.02 10.39 9.18
C PRO A 76 -8.31 9.66 9.59
N ILE A 77 -9.41 9.90 8.88
CA ILE A 77 -10.74 9.36 9.23
C ILE A 77 -10.98 8.00 8.57
N CYS A 78 -10.81 7.90 7.26
CA CYS A 78 -11.17 6.70 6.48
C CYS A 78 -9.97 5.98 5.85
N ASN A 79 -8.75 6.47 6.10
CA ASN A 79 -7.52 5.88 5.58
C ASN A 79 -7.35 5.91 4.05
N THR A 80 -8.24 6.59 3.31
CA THR A 80 -8.12 6.77 1.85
C THR A 80 -6.79 7.47 1.54
N TYR A 81 -5.98 6.89 0.65
CA TYR A 81 -4.68 7.44 0.27
C TYR A 81 -4.85 8.61 -0.72
N HIS A 82 -4.10 9.69 -0.49
CA HIS A 82 -4.15 10.97 -1.20
C HIS A 82 -2.74 11.37 -1.69
N GLY A 83 -2.16 10.55 -2.54
CA GLY A 83 -0.87 10.80 -3.17
C GLY A 83 -0.66 9.92 -4.39
N VAL A 84 0.53 9.97 -4.98
CA VAL A 84 0.98 8.95 -5.92
C VAL A 84 1.51 7.79 -5.10
N TYR A 85 0.84 6.64 -5.16
CA TYR A 85 1.35 5.44 -4.51
C TYR A 85 2.63 5.01 -5.21
N THR A 86 3.70 4.86 -4.44
CA THR A 86 5.02 4.41 -4.90
C THR A 86 5.44 3.19 -4.10
N GLY A 87 6.19 2.28 -4.74
CA GLY A 87 6.71 1.08 -4.10
C GLY A 87 8.20 1.17 -3.75
N THR A 88 8.76 0.02 -3.40
CA THR A 88 10.14 -0.16 -2.91
C THR A 88 11.04 -0.83 -3.96
N GLN A 89 10.71 -0.72 -5.25
CA GLN A 89 11.60 -1.17 -6.32
C GLN A 89 12.94 -0.42 -6.25
N PRO A 90 14.10 -1.09 -6.31
CA PRO A 90 15.38 -0.40 -6.34
C PRO A 90 15.61 0.35 -7.68
N PRO A 91 16.58 1.27 -7.75
CA PRO A 91 16.96 1.91 -9.01
C PRO A 91 17.33 0.88 -10.07
N GLY A 92 16.82 1.05 -11.29
CA GLY A 92 17.04 0.14 -12.41
C GLY A 92 16.53 0.72 -13.71
N THR A 93 16.60 -0.07 -14.77
CA THR A 93 16.15 0.31 -16.11
C THR A 93 15.08 -0.64 -16.62
N MET A 94 14.18 -0.10 -17.45
CA MET A 94 13.19 -0.85 -18.20
C MET A 94 13.27 -0.39 -19.65
N THR A 95 13.49 -1.33 -20.57
CA THR A 95 13.55 -1.09 -22.02
C THR A 95 12.44 -1.86 -22.69
N VAL A 96 11.76 -1.24 -23.65
CA VAL A 96 10.67 -1.86 -24.40
C VAL A 96 11.06 -1.85 -25.88
N THR A 97 11.09 -3.03 -26.50
CA THR A 97 11.40 -3.19 -27.92
C THR A 97 10.32 -4.01 -28.61
N ARG A 98 10.24 -3.91 -29.94
CA ARG A 98 9.33 -4.71 -30.76
C ARG A 98 10.11 -5.77 -31.53
N SER A 99 9.49 -6.93 -31.70
CA SER A 99 10.01 -8.08 -32.43
C SER A 99 8.94 -8.62 -33.37
N TRP A 100 9.36 -9.16 -34.51
CA TRP A 100 8.48 -9.83 -35.48
C TRP A 100 8.08 -11.25 -35.05
N GLN A 101 8.69 -11.77 -33.99
CA GLN A 101 8.33 -13.07 -33.44
C GLN A 101 6.89 -13.06 -32.93
N ARG A 102 6.16 -14.13 -33.24
CA ARG A 102 4.75 -14.30 -32.88
C ARG A 102 4.64 -15.07 -31.58
N LEU A 103 3.69 -14.68 -30.74
CA LEU A 103 3.40 -15.39 -29.50
C LEU A 103 2.25 -16.38 -29.74
N PRO A 104 2.26 -17.56 -29.10
CA PRO A 104 1.14 -18.49 -29.17
C PRO A 104 -0.19 -17.82 -28.75
N GLY A 105 -1.20 -17.90 -29.62
CA GLY A 105 -2.50 -17.24 -29.45
C GLY A 105 -2.61 -15.82 -30.04
N TYR A 106 -1.50 -15.28 -30.54
CA TYR A 106 -1.42 -13.93 -31.09
C TYR A 106 -0.63 -13.96 -32.42
N GLU A 107 -0.95 -14.91 -33.28
CA GLU A 107 -0.25 -15.16 -34.56
C GLU A 107 -0.44 -14.03 -35.59
N HIS A 108 -1.43 -13.16 -35.36
CA HIS A 108 -1.76 -12.02 -36.21
C HIS A 108 -0.92 -10.77 -35.89
N CYS A 109 -0.14 -10.75 -34.80
CA CYS A 109 0.72 -9.63 -34.43
C CYS A 109 2.12 -10.09 -34.01
N GLY A 110 3.06 -9.15 -33.92
CA GLY A 110 4.40 -9.40 -33.38
C GLY A 110 4.42 -9.53 -31.85
N CYS A 111 5.59 -9.33 -31.27
CA CYS A 111 5.82 -9.38 -29.82
C CYS A 111 6.48 -8.08 -29.34
N ILE A 112 6.04 -7.58 -28.20
CA ILE A 112 6.73 -6.57 -27.40
C ILE A 112 7.63 -7.31 -26.40
N VAL A 113 8.90 -6.94 -26.37
CA VAL A 113 9.89 -7.47 -25.42
C VAL A 113 10.19 -6.38 -24.41
N ILE A 114 10.00 -6.69 -23.13
CA ILE A 114 10.30 -5.79 -22.02
C ILE A 114 11.49 -6.36 -21.26
N GLN A 115 12.57 -5.60 -21.22
CA GLN A 115 13.78 -5.96 -20.50
C GLN A 115 13.94 -5.06 -19.27
N TYR A 116 14.05 -5.68 -18.11
CA TYR A 116 14.37 -5.03 -16.85
C TYR A 116 15.80 -5.35 -16.45
N SER A 117 16.55 -4.34 -16.01
CA SER A 117 17.91 -4.52 -15.49
C SER A 117 18.12 -3.72 -14.22
N PHE A 118 18.60 -4.39 -13.18
CA PHE A 118 18.89 -3.82 -11.88
C PHE A 118 20.35 -4.12 -11.53
N PRO A 119 21.20 -3.10 -11.36
CA PRO A 119 22.55 -3.31 -10.85
C PRO A 119 22.51 -3.76 -9.38
N ALA A 120 23.62 -4.33 -8.90
CA ALA A 120 23.77 -4.63 -7.48
C ALA A 120 23.86 -3.33 -6.70
N GLY A 121 23.34 -3.32 -5.47
CA GLY A 121 23.32 -2.11 -4.66
C GLY A 121 23.20 -2.40 -3.18
N THR A 122 22.86 -1.36 -2.43
CA THR A 122 22.64 -1.40 -0.98
C THR A 122 21.20 -1.02 -0.68
N GLN A 123 20.56 -1.74 0.23
CA GLN A 123 19.20 -1.49 0.66
C GLN A 123 19.09 -0.15 1.39
N GLY A 124 18.19 0.71 0.88
CA GLY A 124 17.77 1.94 1.55
C GLY A 124 16.83 1.69 2.74
N PRO A 125 16.45 2.75 3.48
CA PRO A 125 15.59 2.66 4.67
C PRO A 125 14.21 2.05 4.42
N GLU A 126 13.72 2.07 3.19
CA GLU A 126 12.43 1.53 2.79
C GLU A 126 12.42 0.00 2.60
N HIS A 127 13.59 -0.64 2.59
CA HIS A 127 13.72 -2.07 2.31
C HIS A 127 13.83 -2.90 3.60
N PRO A 128 13.65 -4.24 3.53
CA PRO A 128 13.61 -5.09 4.72
C PRO A 128 14.87 -5.05 5.59
N ASN A 129 16.06 -4.91 4.98
CA ASN A 129 17.34 -4.91 5.69
C ASN A 129 18.19 -3.69 5.28
N PRO A 130 17.92 -2.48 5.80
CA PRO A 130 18.68 -1.27 5.44
C PRO A 130 20.19 -1.44 5.66
N GLY A 131 21.00 -0.97 4.70
CA GLY A 131 22.47 -1.10 4.73
C GLY A 131 23.01 -2.45 4.22
N VAL A 132 22.16 -3.46 4.04
CA VAL A 132 22.56 -4.76 3.49
C VAL A 132 22.58 -4.73 1.95
N ARG A 133 23.55 -5.40 1.34
CA ARG A 133 23.65 -5.47 -0.12
C ARG A 133 22.55 -6.34 -0.73
N TYR A 134 22.17 -6.01 -1.96
CA TYR A 134 21.37 -6.87 -2.82
C TYR A 134 22.10 -7.11 -4.15
N SER A 135 21.89 -8.30 -4.71
CA SER A 135 22.54 -8.72 -5.97
C SER A 135 21.89 -8.09 -7.19
N SER A 136 22.66 -7.93 -8.27
CA SER A 136 22.12 -7.51 -9.57
C SER A 136 21.14 -8.55 -10.11
N THR A 137 20.21 -8.11 -10.94
CA THR A 137 19.32 -9.02 -11.68
C THR A 137 18.94 -8.44 -13.03
N SER A 138 18.50 -9.32 -13.92
CA SER A 138 17.85 -8.92 -15.17
C SER A 138 16.71 -9.89 -15.45
N ARG A 139 15.63 -9.35 -16.00
CA ARG A 139 14.44 -10.14 -16.35
C ARG A 139 13.87 -9.68 -17.67
N THR A 140 13.37 -10.63 -18.43
CA THR A 140 12.70 -10.37 -19.70
C THR A 140 11.25 -10.81 -19.59
N ALA A 141 10.35 -9.97 -20.09
CA ALA A 141 8.94 -10.27 -20.21
C ALA A 141 8.46 -10.02 -21.65
N TYR A 142 7.38 -10.69 -22.01
CA TYR A 142 6.81 -10.66 -23.36
C TYR A 142 5.34 -10.27 -23.31
N LEU A 143 4.88 -9.50 -24.30
CA LEU A 143 3.48 -9.17 -24.54
C LEU A 143 3.23 -9.24 -26.05
N PRO A 144 2.01 -9.55 -26.52
CA PRO A 144 1.69 -9.42 -27.93
C PRO A 144 1.75 -7.95 -28.38
N ALA A 145 2.20 -7.71 -29.61
CA ALA A 145 2.25 -6.38 -30.21
C ALA A 145 0.89 -6.01 -30.86
N CYS A 146 -0.20 -6.19 -30.10
CA CYS A 146 -1.55 -5.76 -30.44
C CYS A 146 -1.96 -4.54 -29.60
N GLU A 147 -3.16 -4.00 -29.82
CA GLU A 147 -3.65 -2.81 -29.11
C GLU A 147 -3.69 -3.03 -27.58
N GLU A 148 -4.13 -4.21 -27.13
CA GLU A 148 -4.19 -4.60 -25.73
C GLU A 148 -2.80 -4.72 -25.11
N GLY A 149 -1.86 -5.36 -25.81
CA GLY A 149 -0.48 -5.49 -25.33
C GLY A 149 0.24 -4.15 -25.24
N GLU A 150 -0.01 -3.24 -26.16
CA GLU A 150 0.50 -1.86 -26.11
C GLU A 150 -0.09 -1.07 -24.94
N LYS A 151 -1.39 -1.24 -24.62
CA LYS A 151 -2.01 -0.66 -23.43
C LYS A 151 -1.32 -1.16 -22.16
N VAL A 152 -1.11 -2.46 -22.05
CA VAL A 152 -0.41 -3.08 -20.93
C VAL A 152 1.03 -2.59 -20.81
N ALA A 153 1.78 -2.51 -21.91
CA ALA A 153 3.17 -2.03 -21.89
C ALA A 153 3.27 -0.60 -21.32
N ARG A 154 2.32 0.28 -21.66
CA ARG A 154 2.24 1.64 -21.09
C ARG A 154 1.89 1.63 -19.59
N LEU A 155 0.99 0.74 -19.17
CA LEU A 155 0.66 0.58 -17.76
C LEU A 155 1.84 0.05 -16.94
N LEU A 156 2.58 -0.93 -17.46
CA LEU A 156 3.80 -1.46 -16.84
C LEU A 156 4.90 -0.41 -16.76
N ARG A 157 5.06 0.44 -17.78
CA ARG A 157 5.97 1.59 -17.72
C ARG A 157 5.60 2.50 -16.55
N LYS A 158 4.34 2.89 -16.46
CA LYS A 158 3.83 3.75 -15.37
C LYS A 158 4.01 3.10 -13.99
N ALA A 159 3.82 1.78 -13.88
CA ALA A 159 4.06 1.04 -12.65
C ALA A 159 5.56 1.00 -12.29
N PHE A 160 6.44 0.83 -13.28
CA PHE A 160 7.89 0.83 -13.11
C PHE A 160 8.39 2.19 -12.63
N ASP A 161 7.90 3.28 -13.25
CA ASP A 161 8.23 4.65 -12.87
C ASP A 161 7.75 4.98 -11.44
N ARG A 162 6.69 4.31 -10.99
CA ARG A 162 6.17 4.38 -9.61
C ARG A 162 6.83 3.38 -8.66
N ARG A 163 7.88 2.67 -9.09
CA ARG A 163 8.60 1.69 -8.27
C ARG A 163 7.73 0.50 -7.79
N LEU A 164 6.73 0.09 -8.58
CA LEU A 164 5.72 -0.91 -8.17
C LEU A 164 5.92 -2.30 -8.77
N VAL A 165 6.78 -2.47 -9.78
CA VAL A 165 6.91 -3.74 -10.50
C VAL A 165 7.75 -4.74 -9.73
N PHE A 166 8.76 -4.25 -9.00
CA PHE A 166 9.70 -5.05 -8.23
C PHE A 166 9.80 -4.58 -6.79
N THR A 167 10.38 -5.42 -5.95
CA THR A 167 10.79 -5.10 -4.59
C THR A 167 12.08 -5.85 -4.25
N ILE A 168 12.67 -5.58 -3.09
CA ILE A 168 13.74 -6.40 -2.51
C ILE A 168 13.12 -7.31 -1.46
N GLY A 169 13.36 -8.61 -1.57
CA GLY A 169 12.82 -9.58 -0.64
C GLY A 169 13.45 -10.96 -0.78
N GLN A 170 12.68 -11.97 -0.41
CA GLN A 170 13.04 -13.37 -0.57
C GLN A 170 12.54 -13.89 -1.91
N SER A 171 13.41 -14.51 -2.68
CA SER A 171 13.02 -15.26 -3.88
C SER A 171 12.19 -16.47 -3.49
N VAL A 172 10.95 -16.55 -3.97
CA VAL A 172 10.06 -17.69 -3.71
C VAL A 172 10.63 -18.99 -4.28
N THR A 173 11.28 -18.96 -5.44
CA THR A 173 11.77 -20.16 -6.11
C THR A 173 13.09 -20.67 -5.56
N THR A 174 13.97 -19.76 -5.11
CA THR A 174 15.33 -20.13 -4.69
C THR A 174 15.58 -19.94 -3.20
N GLY A 175 14.64 -19.36 -2.44
CA GLY A 175 14.77 -19.06 -1.01
C GLY A 175 15.79 -17.98 -0.66
N HIS A 176 16.48 -17.40 -1.65
CA HIS A 176 17.54 -16.42 -1.41
C HIS A 176 16.94 -15.08 -0.97
N ASN A 177 17.47 -14.54 0.14
CA ASN A 177 17.11 -13.22 0.66
C ASN A 177 17.92 -12.10 -0.01
N ASN A 178 17.44 -10.86 0.14
CA ASN A 178 18.11 -9.65 -0.34
C ASN A 178 18.32 -9.66 -1.87
N VAL A 179 17.30 -10.10 -2.60
CA VAL A 179 17.30 -10.12 -4.07
C VAL A 179 16.11 -9.36 -4.61
N VAL A 180 16.23 -8.87 -5.84
CA VAL A 180 15.14 -8.18 -6.52
C VAL A 180 14.12 -9.21 -7.02
N THR A 181 12.90 -9.11 -6.52
CA THR A 181 11.77 -10.02 -6.80
C THR A 181 10.60 -9.25 -7.39
N TRP A 182 9.69 -9.96 -8.08
CA TRP A 182 8.42 -9.39 -8.52
C TRP A 182 7.62 -8.89 -7.32
N ASN A 183 6.88 -7.79 -7.50
CA ASN A 183 6.00 -7.20 -6.48
C ASN A 183 4.54 -7.35 -6.93
N ASP A 184 4.03 -8.59 -6.87
CA ASP A 184 2.67 -9.05 -7.21
C ASP A 184 2.14 -8.74 -8.63
N ILE A 185 2.87 -7.98 -9.44
CA ILE A 185 2.57 -7.78 -10.86
C ILE A 185 3.18 -8.93 -11.66
N HIS A 186 2.31 -9.86 -12.06
CA HIS A 186 2.72 -11.04 -12.81
C HIS A 186 3.17 -10.70 -14.23
N HIS A 187 4.26 -11.33 -14.69
CA HIS A 187 4.81 -11.15 -16.03
C HIS A 187 4.97 -12.50 -16.74
N LYS A 188 4.82 -12.51 -18.06
CA LYS A 188 5.16 -13.67 -18.88
C LYS A 188 6.65 -13.62 -19.25
N THR A 189 7.46 -14.49 -18.66
CA THR A 189 8.92 -14.50 -18.84
C THR A 189 9.43 -15.50 -19.87
N ASN A 190 8.53 -16.19 -20.58
CA ASN A 190 8.87 -17.12 -21.66
C ASN A 190 7.94 -16.87 -22.87
N MET A 191 8.52 -16.88 -24.07
CA MET A 191 7.79 -16.79 -25.34
C MET A 191 7.07 -18.09 -25.66
N GLY A 192 7.70 -19.22 -25.34
CA GLY A 192 7.12 -20.56 -25.47
C GLY A 192 6.24 -20.89 -24.26
N GLY A 193 5.15 -21.61 -24.51
CA GLY A 193 4.40 -22.26 -23.44
C GLY A 193 5.31 -23.25 -22.71
N GLY A 194 5.22 -23.29 -21.38
CA GLY A 194 5.59 -24.51 -20.67
C GLY A 194 4.69 -25.68 -21.10
N PRO A 195 4.74 -26.85 -20.45
CA PRO A 195 3.91 -28.02 -20.79
C PRO A 195 2.39 -27.76 -20.81
N GLN A 196 1.93 -26.58 -20.40
CA GLN A 196 0.58 -26.04 -20.65
C GLN A 196 0.68 -24.84 -21.62
N CYS A 197 0.58 -25.15 -22.89
CA CYS A 197 0.70 -24.24 -24.03
C CYS A 197 -0.64 -23.55 -24.36
N ASN A 198 -1.06 -22.53 -23.60
CA ASN A 198 -2.33 -21.87 -23.91
C ASN A 198 -2.19 -20.35 -24.12
N ALA A 199 -2.65 -19.91 -25.28
CA ALA A 199 -3.05 -18.53 -25.62
C ALA A 199 -3.80 -17.86 -24.46
N ASP A 200 -4.64 -18.65 -23.78
CA ASP A 200 -5.43 -18.31 -22.59
C ASP A 200 -4.61 -17.59 -21.52
N ARG A 201 -3.34 -17.94 -21.29
CA ARG A 201 -2.52 -17.26 -20.27
C ARG A 201 -2.01 -15.89 -20.68
N PHE A 202 -1.76 -15.62 -21.96
CA PHE A 202 -1.45 -14.25 -22.40
C PHE A 202 -2.70 -13.39 -22.31
N THR A 203 -3.83 -13.92 -22.76
CA THR A 203 -5.13 -13.24 -22.66
C THR A 203 -5.56 -13.00 -21.22
N ASP A 204 -5.32 -13.96 -20.31
CA ASP A 204 -5.57 -13.84 -18.86
C ASP A 204 -4.59 -12.89 -18.19
N LEU A 205 -3.31 -12.85 -18.58
CA LEU A 205 -2.35 -11.89 -18.05
C LEU A 205 -2.67 -10.47 -18.52
N LEU A 206 -3.05 -10.30 -19.79
CA LEU A 206 -3.52 -9.02 -20.31
C LEU A 206 -4.85 -8.65 -19.67
N HIS A 207 -5.80 -9.57 -19.51
CA HIS A 207 -7.05 -9.32 -18.80
C HIS A 207 -6.77 -8.97 -17.35
N ARG A 208 -5.91 -9.69 -16.64
CA ARG A 208 -5.51 -9.31 -15.28
C ARG A 208 -4.86 -7.94 -15.31
N GLN A 209 -3.85 -7.68 -16.12
CA GLN A 209 -3.19 -6.36 -16.17
C GLN A 209 -4.09 -5.21 -16.65
N ASN A 210 -5.15 -5.49 -17.44
CA ASN A 210 -6.14 -4.52 -17.93
C ASN A 210 -7.36 -4.35 -17.01
N THR A 211 -7.82 -5.41 -16.34
CA THR A 211 -9.02 -5.43 -15.47
C THR A 211 -8.68 -5.31 -14.00
N THR A 212 -7.45 -5.63 -13.61
CA THR A 212 -7.10 -5.64 -12.20
C THR A 212 -7.01 -4.20 -11.68
N ALA A 213 -8.03 -3.87 -10.91
CA ALA A 213 -7.92 -3.87 -9.47
C ALA A 213 -6.53 -4.09 -8.80
N GLU A 214 -5.46 -4.66 -9.39
CA GLU A 214 -4.11 -4.89 -8.84
C GLU A 214 -3.22 -3.69 -9.17
N LEU A 215 -3.32 -3.11 -10.38
CA LEU A 215 -2.78 -1.77 -10.64
C LEU A 215 -3.60 -0.71 -9.89
N ALA A 216 -4.92 -0.84 -9.81
CA ALA A 216 -5.76 0.09 -9.02
C ALA A 216 -5.63 -0.11 -7.49
N SER A 217 -5.41 -1.32 -6.97
CA SER A 217 -5.17 -1.58 -5.53
C SER A 217 -3.75 -1.23 -5.12
N SER A 218 -2.79 -1.31 -6.05
CA SER A 218 -1.43 -0.77 -5.89
C SER A 218 -1.39 0.74 -6.20
N GLY A 219 -2.52 1.44 -6.11
CA GLY A 219 -2.61 2.91 -6.21
C GLY A 219 -2.20 3.52 -7.56
N VAL A 220 -2.17 2.76 -8.65
CA VAL A 220 -1.99 3.29 -10.00
C VAL A 220 -3.22 4.09 -10.46
N PHE A 221 -4.40 3.67 -10.00
CA PHE A 221 -5.65 4.41 -10.06
C PHE A 221 -6.27 4.40 -8.66
N GLY A 222 -6.46 5.59 -8.06
CA GLY A 222 -7.10 5.68 -6.75
C GLY A 222 -8.45 4.99 -6.78
N ARG A 223 -8.71 4.09 -5.82
CA ARG A 223 -10.03 3.49 -5.62
C ARG A 223 -11.08 4.61 -5.56
N VAL A 224 -11.97 4.66 -6.55
CA VAL A 224 -13.32 5.14 -6.30
C VAL A 224 -13.95 4.03 -5.46
N VAL A 225 -14.08 4.28 -4.16
CA VAL A 225 -14.90 3.41 -3.30
C VAL A 225 -16.31 3.56 -3.83
N GLY A 226 -16.85 2.48 -4.39
CA GLY A 226 -18.23 2.39 -4.79
C GLY A 226 -19.11 2.73 -3.60
N VAL A 227 -19.98 3.71 -3.81
CA VAL A 227 -21.21 3.87 -3.05
C VAL A 227 -22.00 2.60 -3.33
N THR A 228 -22.23 1.79 -2.30
CA THR A 228 -23.36 0.88 -2.30
C THR A 228 -24.50 1.65 -1.66
N ASP A 229 -25.58 1.82 -2.42
CA ASP A 229 -26.89 2.28 -1.92
C ASP A 229 -27.38 1.45 -0.73
#